data_AF-A0A1B0G8A1-F1
#
_entry.id   AF-A0A1B0G8A1-F1
#
_cell.length_a   1.000
_cell.length_b   1.000
_cell.length_c   1.000
_cell.angle_alpha   90.00
_cell.angle_beta   90.00
_cell.angle_gamma   90.00
#
_symmetry.space_group_name_H-M   'P 1'
#
loop_
_entity.id
_entity.type
_entity.pdbx_description
1 polymer ?
#
loop_
_entity_poly.entity_id
_entity_poly.type
_entity_poly.pdbx_seq_one_letter_code
_entity_poly.pdbx_strand_id
1 'polypeptide(L)'
;MAINCLAIPVSDTDSTDKEQLNEHNKLFELTLNKFVAFNADLGKVCNEYRSMTFKELEKNNDLKDKELMEREHEKFVKSLEKLEEATTTDDKLMHIAKLQREIISSAKHLEDPDADEETKNLIEKYHVKGFFEKLYAFYFEFYEGFENAFNEYISELNETQKEEQKELLNWFKDFDQETKWLPKTEKFMEFFSIFYDE
;
A
#
# COMPACT_ATOMS: atom_id res chain seq x y z
N MET A 1 -21.49 34.93 -19.52
CA MET A 1 -22.40 34.16 -18.64
C MET A 1 -22.37 32.73 -19.10
N ALA A 2 -21.79 31.83 -18.31
CA ALA A 2 -21.74 30.40 -18.62
C ALA A 2 -22.09 29.64 -17.34
N ILE A 3 -22.85 28.58 -17.56
CA ILE A 3 -23.76 27.89 -16.64
C ILE A 3 -23.00 27.14 -15.54
N ASN A 4 -23.48 27.33 -14.32
CA ASN A 4 -23.06 26.65 -13.10
C ASN A 4 -23.51 25.17 -13.20
N CYS A 5 -22.56 24.24 -13.35
CA CYS A 5 -22.83 22.83 -13.66
C CYS A 5 -22.33 21.86 -12.58
N LEU A 6 -22.45 22.21 -11.30
CA LEU A 6 -22.31 21.27 -10.19
C LEU A 6 -23.38 21.54 -9.13
N ALA A 7 -24.64 21.29 -9.49
CA ALA A 7 -25.68 21.00 -8.51
C ALA A 7 -25.97 19.50 -8.61
N ILE A 8 -25.31 18.72 -7.77
CA ILE A 8 -25.61 17.30 -7.58
C ILE A 8 -26.97 17.23 -6.87
N PRO A 9 -27.91 16.36 -7.29
CA PRO A 9 -29.16 16.20 -6.56
C PRO A 9 -28.83 15.63 -5.18
N VAL A 10 -29.27 16.31 -4.12
CA VAL A 10 -29.21 15.80 -2.75
C VAL A 10 -30.18 14.62 -2.67
N SER A 11 -29.66 13.40 -2.57
CA SER A 11 -30.44 12.24 -2.17
C SER A 11 -30.52 12.21 -0.65
N ASP A 12 -31.72 12.47 -0.10
CA ASP A 12 -32.07 12.35 1.33
C ASP A 12 -32.15 10.88 1.79
N THR A 13 -31.06 10.13 1.63
CA THR A 13 -30.87 8.82 2.26
C THR A 13 -29.56 8.88 3.05
N ASP A 14 -29.71 9.08 4.36
CA ASP A 14 -28.74 8.98 5.46
C ASP A 14 -27.28 9.36 5.14
N SER A 15 -26.97 10.66 5.20
CA SER A 15 -25.58 11.13 5.17
C SER A 15 -24.75 10.60 6.35
N THR A 16 -25.41 10.15 7.42
CA THR A 16 -24.78 9.62 8.64
C THR A 16 -24.13 8.26 8.42
N ASP A 17 -24.65 7.41 7.52
CA ASP A 17 -24.12 6.06 7.31
C ASP A 17 -22.73 6.07 6.67
N LYS A 18 -22.44 7.06 5.82
CA LYS A 18 -21.12 7.25 5.20
C LYS A 18 -20.05 7.79 6.14
N GLU A 19 -20.45 8.16 7.35
CA GLU A 19 -19.59 8.73 8.39
C GLU A 19 -19.42 7.78 9.59
N GLN A 20 -20.23 6.73 9.71
CA GLN A 20 -19.99 5.64 10.66
C GLN A 20 -18.70 4.89 10.32
N LEU A 21 -18.00 4.36 11.33
CA LEU A 21 -16.77 3.58 11.13
C LEU A 21 -17.12 2.14 10.71
N ASN A 22 -17.46 1.98 9.44
CA ASN A 22 -17.70 0.67 8.81
C ASN A 22 -17.14 0.66 7.38
N GLU A 23 -17.27 -0.46 6.67
CA GLU A 23 -16.76 -0.60 5.30
C GLU A 23 -17.44 0.32 4.27
N HIS A 24 -18.59 0.94 4.60
CA HIS A 24 -19.30 1.92 3.77
C HIS A 24 -18.89 3.37 4.08
N ASN A 25 -17.94 3.56 5.01
CA ASN A 25 -17.39 4.88 5.30
C ASN A 25 -16.69 5.47 4.06
N LYS A 26 -16.95 6.75 3.77
CA LYS A 26 -16.40 7.42 2.58
C LYS A 26 -14.86 7.42 2.55
N LEU A 27 -14.20 7.55 3.71
CA LEU A 27 -12.73 7.50 3.80
C LEU A 27 -12.22 6.08 3.58
N PHE A 28 -12.90 5.06 4.13
CA PHE A 28 -12.55 3.66 3.91
C PHE A 28 -12.62 3.28 2.43
N GLU A 29 -13.76 3.54 1.76
CA GLU A 29 -13.96 3.20 0.36
C GLU A 29 -12.95 3.90 -0.55
N LEU A 30 -12.74 5.21 -0.33
CA LEU A 30 -11.76 5.99 -1.10
C LEU A 30 -10.35 5.45 -0.92
N THR A 31 -9.95 5.17 0.32
CA THR A 31 -8.61 4.68 0.66
C THR A 31 -8.39 3.29 0.09
N LEU A 32 -9.34 2.38 0.23
CA LEU A 32 -9.24 1.02 -0.32
C LEU A 32 -9.09 1.05 -1.84
N ASN A 33 -9.91 1.84 -2.54
CA ASN A 33 -9.84 1.93 -4.00
C ASN A 33 -8.49 2.49 -4.47
N LYS A 34 -8.00 3.55 -3.83
CA LYS A 34 -6.67 4.11 -4.12
C LYS A 34 -5.56 3.12 -3.78
N PHE A 35 -5.69 2.37 -2.70
CA PHE A 35 -4.67 1.42 -2.26
C PHE A 35 -4.61 0.18 -3.15
N VAL A 36 -5.74 -0.29 -3.68
CA VAL A 36 -5.78 -1.33 -4.72
C VAL A 36 -5.04 -0.87 -5.97
N ALA A 37 -5.36 0.34 -6.47
CA ALA A 37 -4.70 0.89 -7.65
C ALA A 37 -3.19 1.06 -7.43
N PHE A 38 -2.81 1.63 -6.28
CA PHE A 38 -1.41 1.76 -5.86
C PHE A 38 -0.68 0.40 -5.86
N ASN A 39 -1.27 -0.63 -5.25
CA ASN A 39 -0.65 -1.95 -5.18
C ASN A 39 -0.55 -2.64 -6.56
N ALA A 40 -1.50 -2.41 -7.46
CA ALA A 40 -1.43 -2.92 -8.82
C ALA A 40 -0.26 -2.28 -9.59
N ASP A 41 -0.10 -0.96 -9.49
CA ASP A 41 1.00 -0.23 -10.14
C ASP A 41 2.36 -0.56 -9.51
N LEU A 42 2.42 -0.59 -8.18
CA LEU A 42 3.59 -1.03 -7.42
C LEU A 42 4.01 -2.46 -7.79
N GLY A 43 3.03 -3.36 -7.89
CA GLY A 43 3.24 -4.75 -8.27
C GLY A 43 3.90 -4.87 -9.64
N LYS A 44 3.47 -4.06 -10.62
CA LYS A 44 4.07 -4.01 -11.96
C LYS A 44 5.52 -3.53 -11.91
N VAL A 45 5.80 -2.44 -11.19
CA VAL A 45 7.17 -1.91 -11.01
C VAL A 45 8.10 -2.95 -10.38
N CYS A 46 7.63 -3.62 -9.32
CA CYS A 46 8.37 -4.71 -8.67
C CYS A 46 8.57 -5.90 -9.62
N ASN A 47 7.54 -6.27 -10.40
CA ASN A 47 7.63 -7.37 -11.35
C ASN A 47 8.68 -7.09 -12.44
N GLU A 48 8.65 -5.91 -13.03
CA GLU A 48 9.61 -5.47 -14.04
C GLU A 48 11.05 -5.53 -13.52
N TYR A 49 11.28 -4.99 -12.31
CA TYR A 49 12.59 -5.04 -11.68
C TYR A 49 13.07 -6.48 -11.42
N ARG A 50 12.19 -7.35 -10.89
CA ARG A 50 12.52 -8.76 -10.64
C ARG A 50 12.83 -9.51 -11.94
N SER A 51 12.02 -9.33 -12.98
CA SER A 51 12.25 -9.98 -14.28
C SER A 51 13.54 -9.51 -14.95
N MET A 52 13.88 -8.22 -14.84
CA MET A 52 15.15 -7.70 -15.35
C MET A 52 16.33 -8.28 -14.57
N THR A 53 16.28 -8.22 -13.24
CA THR A 53 17.34 -8.73 -12.35
C THR A 53 17.57 -10.22 -12.56
N PHE A 54 16.51 -11.01 -12.71
CA PHE A 54 16.61 -12.45 -12.99
C PHE A 54 17.39 -12.75 -14.28
N LYS A 55 17.09 -12.04 -15.37
CA LYS A 55 17.79 -12.20 -16.66
C LYS A 55 19.27 -11.84 -16.54
N GLU A 56 19.60 -10.81 -15.77
CA GLU A 56 20.98 -10.40 -15.58
C GLU A 56 21.75 -11.36 -14.66
N LEU A 57 21.12 -11.88 -13.61
CA LEU A 57 21.70 -12.94 -12.77
C LEU A 57 21.98 -14.21 -13.57
N GLU A 58 21.06 -14.62 -14.46
CA GLU A 58 21.28 -15.77 -15.36
C GLU A 58 22.43 -15.52 -16.32
N LYS A 59 22.45 -14.36 -16.98
CA LYS A 59 23.49 -13.99 -17.94
C LYS A 59 24.89 -13.94 -17.30
N ASN A 60 24.97 -13.51 -16.04
CA ASN A 60 26.24 -13.37 -15.33
C ASN A 60 26.66 -14.63 -14.55
N ASN A 61 25.84 -15.69 -14.56
CA ASN A 61 26.04 -16.91 -13.79
C ASN A 61 26.11 -16.67 -12.26
N ASP A 62 25.33 -15.71 -11.78
CA ASP A 62 25.19 -15.35 -10.36
C ASP A 62 23.94 -15.97 -9.71
N LEU A 63 23.13 -16.71 -10.49
CA LEU A 63 21.98 -17.46 -9.97
C LEU A 63 22.45 -18.66 -9.13
N LYS A 64 22.18 -18.63 -7.83
CA LYS A 64 22.44 -19.76 -6.92
C LYS A 64 21.41 -20.88 -7.05
N ASP A 65 20.13 -20.51 -7.11
CA ASP A 65 19.01 -21.45 -7.19
C ASP A 65 17.94 -20.90 -8.14
N LYS A 66 17.98 -21.38 -9.38
CA LYS A 66 17.07 -20.94 -10.44
C LYS A 66 15.63 -21.37 -10.16
N GLU A 67 15.41 -22.60 -9.73
CA GLU A 67 14.07 -23.13 -9.48
C GLU A 67 13.36 -22.39 -8.34
N LEU A 68 14.10 -22.06 -7.27
CA LEU A 68 13.55 -21.27 -6.17
C LEU A 68 13.18 -19.86 -6.62
N MET A 69 14.07 -19.19 -7.38
CA MET A 69 13.83 -17.84 -7.89
C MET A 69 12.63 -17.77 -8.83
N GLU A 70 12.49 -18.73 -9.75
CA GLU A 70 11.33 -18.85 -10.64
C GLU A 70 10.04 -19.03 -9.85
N ARG A 71 10.04 -19.93 -8.86
CA ARG A 71 8.87 -20.17 -7.99
C ARG A 71 8.45 -18.93 -7.21
N GLU A 72 9.40 -18.19 -6.63
CA GLU A 72 9.11 -16.94 -5.90
C GLU A 72 8.67 -15.80 -6.82
N HIS A 73 9.09 -15.82 -8.09
CA HIS A 73 8.60 -14.89 -9.10
C HIS A 73 7.17 -15.21 -9.52
N GLU A 74 6.87 -16.47 -9.86
CA GLU A 74 5.53 -16.94 -10.21
C GLU A 74 4.52 -16.69 -9.08
N LYS A 75 4.92 -16.92 -7.82
CA LYS A 75 4.08 -16.65 -6.66
C LYS A 75 3.68 -15.18 -6.57
N PHE A 76 4.62 -14.27 -6.82
CA PHE A 76 4.36 -12.83 -6.81
C PHE A 76 3.46 -12.39 -7.96
N VAL A 77 3.74 -12.86 -9.19
CA VAL A 77 2.89 -12.59 -10.36
C VAL A 77 1.46 -13.06 -10.09
N LYS A 78 1.29 -14.26 -9.54
CA LYS A 78 -0.02 -14.80 -9.17
C LYS A 78 -0.72 -13.99 -8.07
N SER A 79 0.02 -13.45 -7.11
CA SER A 79 -0.54 -12.56 -6.08
C SER A 79 -1.03 -11.25 -6.69
N LEU A 80 -0.31 -10.71 -7.68
CA LEU A 80 -0.69 -9.51 -8.43
C LEU A 80 -1.94 -9.74 -9.29
N GLU A 81 -1.98 -10.82 -10.08
CA GLU A 81 -3.16 -11.20 -10.89
C GLU A 81 -4.42 -11.32 -10.01
N LYS A 82 -4.29 -11.96 -8.85
CA LYS A 82 -5.43 -12.10 -7.93
C LYS A 82 -5.88 -10.80 -7.30
N LEU A 83 -4.99 -9.83 -7.09
CA LEU A 83 -5.40 -8.50 -6.66
C LEU A 83 -6.22 -7.80 -7.76
N GLU A 84 -5.79 -7.92 -9.01
CA GLU A 84 -6.49 -7.32 -10.16
C GLU A 84 -7.87 -7.97 -10.41
N GLU A 85 -8.01 -9.26 -10.08
CA GLU A 85 -9.28 -10.00 -10.16
C GLU A 85 -10.19 -9.83 -8.94
N ALA A 86 -9.71 -9.25 -7.85
CA ALA A 86 -10.44 -9.17 -6.58
C ALA A 86 -11.66 -8.24 -6.68
N THR A 87 -12.84 -8.76 -6.33
CA THR A 87 -14.11 -8.01 -6.43
C THR A 87 -14.66 -7.57 -5.07
N THR A 88 -14.43 -8.36 -4.01
CA THR A 88 -14.90 -8.06 -2.65
C THR A 88 -13.87 -7.27 -1.84
N THR A 89 -14.32 -6.56 -0.80
CA THR A 89 -13.46 -5.85 0.15
C THR A 89 -12.44 -6.80 0.79
N ASP A 90 -12.92 -7.93 1.32
CA ASP A 90 -12.07 -8.92 2.00
C ASP A 90 -11.03 -9.52 1.07
N ASP A 91 -11.39 -9.86 -0.17
CA ASP A 91 -10.44 -10.40 -1.15
C ASP A 91 -9.37 -9.35 -1.49
N LYS A 92 -9.76 -8.10 -1.70
CA LYS A 92 -8.82 -6.99 -1.97
C LYS A 92 -7.83 -6.84 -0.83
N LEU A 93 -8.32 -6.72 0.41
CA LEU A 93 -7.47 -6.57 1.60
C LEU A 93 -6.55 -7.79 1.80
N MET A 94 -7.07 -9.01 1.63
CA MET A 94 -6.27 -10.23 1.70
C MET A 94 -5.14 -10.23 0.66
N HIS A 95 -5.43 -9.89 -0.60
CA HIS A 95 -4.45 -9.90 -1.68
C HIS A 95 -3.40 -8.80 -1.53
N ILE A 96 -3.81 -7.60 -1.12
CA ILE A 96 -2.89 -6.52 -0.77
C ILE A 96 -1.98 -6.95 0.39
N ALA A 97 -2.52 -7.51 1.47
CA ALA A 97 -1.71 -7.94 2.62
C ALA A 97 -0.66 -8.99 2.24
N LYS A 98 -0.96 -9.89 1.30
CA LYS A 98 0.00 -10.87 0.76
C LYS A 98 1.12 -10.18 -0.01
N LEU A 99 0.79 -9.29 -0.94
CA LEU A 99 1.78 -8.54 -1.73
C LEU A 99 2.68 -7.68 -0.83
N GLN A 100 2.08 -6.93 0.10
CA GLN A 100 2.81 -6.08 1.04
C GLN A 100 3.76 -6.91 1.92
N ARG A 101 3.32 -8.08 2.40
CA ARG A 101 4.20 -8.98 3.17
C ARG A 101 5.40 -9.46 2.37
N GLU A 102 5.21 -9.81 1.10
CA GLU A 102 6.31 -10.24 0.20
C GLU A 102 7.30 -9.09 -0.04
N ILE A 103 6.80 -7.88 -0.30
CA ILE A 103 7.63 -6.68 -0.49
C ILE A 103 8.42 -6.36 0.79
N ILE A 104 7.75 -6.30 1.95
CA ILE A 104 8.37 -6.02 3.25
C ILE A 104 9.42 -7.08 3.60
N SER A 105 9.11 -8.36 3.41
CA SER A 105 10.06 -9.44 3.69
C SER A 105 11.29 -9.35 2.80
N SER A 106 11.13 -8.99 1.53
CA SER A 106 12.24 -8.83 0.58
C SER A 106 13.10 -7.63 0.95
N ALA A 107 12.49 -6.49 1.27
CA ALA A 107 13.19 -5.29 1.70
C ALA A 107 14.00 -5.53 2.98
N LYS A 108 13.39 -6.14 4.01
CA LYS A 108 14.07 -6.51 5.26
C LYS A 108 15.31 -7.37 5.02
N HIS A 109 15.22 -8.34 4.11
CA HIS A 109 16.36 -9.20 3.78
C HIS A 109 17.47 -8.47 3.01
N LEU A 110 17.09 -7.62 2.05
CA LEU A 110 18.04 -6.92 1.17
C LEU A 110 18.65 -5.67 1.82
N GLU A 111 18.05 -5.15 2.88
CA GLU A 111 18.59 -4.03 3.68
C GLU A 111 19.24 -4.48 4.99
N ASP A 112 19.41 -5.79 5.19
CA ASP A 112 20.05 -6.34 6.39
C ASP A 112 21.49 -5.80 6.53
N PRO A 113 21.81 -5.02 7.59
CA PRO A 113 23.16 -4.50 7.79
C PRO A 113 24.20 -5.61 7.99
N ASP A 114 23.75 -6.76 8.48
CA ASP A 114 24.58 -7.93 8.78
C ASP A 114 24.67 -8.92 7.60
N ALA A 115 24.13 -8.55 6.43
CA ALA A 115 24.28 -9.33 5.20
C ALA A 115 25.74 -9.67 4.91
N ASP A 116 25.98 -10.89 4.40
CA ASP A 116 27.32 -11.32 4.00
C ASP A 116 27.86 -10.51 2.81
N GLU A 117 29.18 -10.61 2.62
CA GLU A 117 29.88 -9.85 1.58
C GLU A 117 29.39 -10.21 0.17
N GLU A 118 29.01 -11.45 -0.07
CA GLU A 118 28.48 -11.89 -1.36
C GLU A 118 27.14 -11.20 -1.65
N THR A 119 26.24 -11.16 -0.67
CA THR A 119 24.94 -10.49 -0.75
C THR A 119 25.11 -8.99 -0.94
N LYS A 120 26.04 -8.36 -0.22
CA LYS A 120 26.39 -6.93 -0.40
C LYS A 120 26.87 -6.63 -1.81
N ASN A 121 27.72 -7.49 -2.37
CA ASN A 121 28.20 -7.37 -3.75
C ASN A 121 27.06 -7.51 -4.77
N LEU A 122 26.11 -8.43 -4.56
CA LEU A 122 24.93 -8.56 -5.43
C LEU A 122 24.02 -7.32 -5.33
N ILE A 123 23.77 -6.81 -4.12
CA ILE A 123 22.97 -5.59 -3.89
C ILE A 123 23.55 -4.40 -4.67
N GLU A 124 24.86 -4.22 -4.62
CA GLU A 124 25.55 -3.14 -5.34
C GLU A 124 25.52 -3.38 -6.86
N LYS A 125 25.89 -4.58 -7.30
CA LYS A 125 25.97 -4.96 -8.73
C LYS A 125 24.63 -4.80 -9.45
N TYR A 126 23.54 -5.12 -8.79
CA TYR A 126 22.18 -5.07 -9.34
C TYR A 126 21.41 -3.80 -8.96
N HIS A 127 22.10 -2.80 -8.39
CA HIS A 127 21.54 -1.48 -8.08
C HIS A 127 20.28 -1.52 -7.19
N VAL A 128 20.17 -2.50 -6.29
CA VAL A 128 18.99 -2.72 -5.43
C VAL A 128 18.64 -1.47 -4.61
N LYS A 129 19.65 -0.75 -4.10
CA LYS A 129 19.43 0.49 -3.33
C LYS A 129 18.68 1.56 -4.13
N GLY A 130 19.05 1.77 -5.38
CA GLY A 130 18.38 2.75 -6.25
C GLY A 130 16.96 2.33 -6.63
N PHE A 131 16.67 1.02 -6.62
CA PHE A 131 15.30 0.52 -6.73
C PHE A 131 14.50 0.81 -5.45
N PHE A 132 15.07 0.57 -4.26
CA PHE A 132 14.38 0.86 -2.99
C PHE A 132 14.13 2.35 -2.76
N GLU A 133 15.03 3.24 -3.16
CA GLU A 133 14.78 4.68 -3.09
C GLU A 133 13.53 5.07 -3.90
N LYS A 134 13.37 4.50 -5.11
CA LYS A 134 12.17 4.72 -5.95
C LYS A 134 10.93 4.08 -5.34
N LEU A 135 11.08 2.87 -4.80
CA LEU A 135 10.01 2.14 -4.13
C LEU A 135 9.47 2.97 -2.97
N TYR A 136 10.33 3.46 -2.08
CA TYR A 136 9.93 4.23 -0.91
C TYR A 136 9.30 5.56 -1.31
N ALA A 137 9.83 6.23 -2.34
CA ALA A 137 9.19 7.44 -2.88
C ALA A 137 7.74 7.18 -3.33
N PHE A 138 7.47 6.05 -4.01
CA PHE A 138 6.12 5.64 -4.39
C PHE A 138 5.17 5.51 -3.20
N TYR A 139 5.64 4.88 -2.12
CA TYR A 139 4.84 4.75 -0.89
C TYR A 139 4.56 6.11 -0.24
N PHE A 140 5.58 6.97 -0.13
CA PHE A 140 5.40 8.28 0.51
C PHE A 140 4.51 9.23 -0.30
N GLU A 141 4.56 9.16 -1.63
CA GLU A 141 3.60 9.89 -2.49
C GLU A 141 2.16 9.40 -2.27
N PHE A 142 1.96 8.08 -2.14
CA PHE A 142 0.66 7.52 -1.79
C PHE A 142 0.18 8.00 -0.40
N TYR A 143 1.08 8.03 0.59
CA TYR A 143 0.76 8.48 1.94
C TYR A 143 0.41 9.96 2.01
N GLU A 144 1.11 10.83 1.29
CA GLU A 144 0.75 12.24 1.18
C GLU A 144 -0.67 12.40 0.60
N GLY A 145 -1.01 11.61 -0.42
CA GLY A 145 -2.37 11.57 -0.97
C GLY A 145 -3.42 11.11 0.04
N PHE A 146 -3.10 10.12 0.87
CA PHE A 146 -3.96 9.63 1.94
C PHE A 146 -4.14 10.66 3.07
N GLU A 147 -3.05 11.28 3.53
CA GLU A 147 -3.06 12.30 4.59
C GLU A 147 -3.96 13.49 4.19
N ASN A 148 -3.89 13.91 2.93
CA ASN A 148 -4.78 14.94 2.40
C ASN A 148 -6.26 14.51 2.44
N ALA A 149 -6.58 13.30 1.99
CA ALA A 149 -7.94 12.77 2.01
C ALA A 149 -8.49 12.60 3.44
N PHE A 150 -7.62 12.18 4.38
CA PHE A 150 -7.96 12.08 5.80
C PHE A 150 -8.29 13.45 6.40
N ASN A 151 -7.46 14.45 6.15
CA ASN A 151 -7.67 15.80 6.65
C ASN A 151 -8.96 16.43 6.09
N GLU A 152 -9.26 16.19 4.81
CA GLU A 152 -10.54 16.58 4.19
C GLU A 152 -11.71 15.91 4.91
N TYR A 153 -11.66 14.58 5.10
CA TYR A 153 -12.68 13.81 5.82
C TYR A 153 -12.94 14.35 7.23
N ILE A 154 -11.89 14.60 8.02
CA ILE A 154 -12.02 15.11 9.39
C ILE A 154 -12.58 16.54 9.43
N SER A 155 -12.29 17.36 8.41
CA SER A 155 -12.82 18.72 8.33
C SER A 155 -14.34 18.76 8.13
N GLU A 156 -14.91 17.68 7.59
CA GLU A 156 -16.36 17.53 7.37
C GLU A 156 -17.10 17.03 8.61
N LEU A 157 -16.40 16.41 9.57
CA LEU A 157 -17.00 15.90 10.81
C LEU A 157 -17.34 17.03 11.80
N ASN A 158 -18.48 16.89 12.47
CA ASN A 158 -18.81 17.70 13.63
C ASN A 158 -18.11 17.20 14.91
N GLU A 159 -18.16 17.98 15.99
CA GLU A 159 -17.45 17.66 17.24
C GLU A 159 -17.92 16.36 17.91
N THR A 160 -19.22 16.03 17.81
CA THR A 160 -19.74 14.76 18.32
C THR A 160 -19.14 13.59 17.55
N GLN A 161 -19.12 13.68 16.21
CA GLN A 161 -18.55 12.64 15.35
C GLN A 161 -17.04 12.48 15.56
N LYS A 162 -16.31 13.57 15.79
CA LYS A 162 -14.88 13.50 16.14
C LYS A 162 -14.64 12.78 17.46
N GLU A 163 -15.49 13.00 18.47
CA GLU A 163 -15.37 12.27 19.74
C GLU A 163 -15.73 10.79 19.57
N GLU A 164 -16.74 10.48 18.75
CA GLU A 164 -17.11 9.09 18.39
C GLU A 164 -15.98 8.38 17.63
N GLN A 165 -15.20 9.10 16.83
CA GLN A 165 -14.09 8.57 16.01
C GLN A 165 -12.71 8.84 16.59
N LYS A 166 -12.61 8.98 17.91
CA LYS A 166 -11.36 9.33 18.59
C LYS A 166 -10.23 8.33 18.36
N GLU A 167 -10.54 7.05 18.19
CA GLU A 167 -9.57 6.02 17.85
C GLU A 167 -8.91 6.29 16.50
N LEU A 168 -9.71 6.51 15.45
CA LEU A 168 -9.24 6.87 14.12
C LEU A 168 -8.37 8.13 14.15
N LEU A 169 -8.79 9.15 14.90
CA LEU A 169 -8.03 10.40 15.06
C LEU A 169 -6.70 10.21 15.79
N ASN A 170 -6.64 9.34 16.79
CA ASN A 170 -5.40 9.06 17.51
C ASN A 170 -4.45 8.21 16.65
N TRP A 171 -4.97 7.19 15.97
CA TRP A 171 -4.20 6.41 15.01
C TRP A 171 -3.56 7.30 13.94
N PHE A 172 -4.30 8.28 13.40
CA PHE A 172 -3.78 9.17 12.37
C PHE A 172 -2.64 10.06 12.87
N LYS A 173 -2.69 10.56 14.11
CA LYS A 173 -1.59 11.33 14.71
C LYS A 173 -0.31 10.49 14.79
N ASP A 174 -0.44 9.22 15.18
CA ASP A 174 0.70 8.31 15.24
C ASP A 174 1.22 7.98 13.83
N PHE A 175 0.32 7.89 12.84
CA PHE A 175 0.67 7.63 11.44
C PHE A 175 1.40 8.78 10.76
N ASP A 176 0.93 10.01 11.00
CA ASP A 176 1.50 11.25 10.47
C ASP A 176 2.93 11.48 10.99
N GLN A 177 3.19 11.12 12.25
CA GLN A 177 4.51 11.27 12.86
C GLN A 177 5.56 10.28 12.36
N GLU A 178 5.14 9.14 11.78
CA GLU A 178 6.10 8.15 11.30
C GLU A 178 6.75 8.56 9.98
N THR A 179 8.08 8.60 9.99
CA THR A 179 8.91 9.02 8.85
C THR A 179 9.69 7.89 8.20
N LYS A 180 9.68 6.69 8.81
CA LYS A 180 10.39 5.52 8.28
C LYS A 180 9.41 4.66 7.50
N TRP A 181 9.81 4.22 6.31
CA TRP A 181 8.95 3.47 5.40
C TRP A 181 8.29 2.25 6.06
N LEU A 182 9.07 1.38 6.69
CA LEU A 182 8.57 0.14 7.28
C LEU A 182 7.49 0.37 8.35
N PRO A 183 7.76 1.11 9.46
CA PRO A 183 6.74 1.33 10.48
C PRO A 183 5.55 2.15 9.97
N LYS A 184 5.76 3.11 9.04
CA LYS A 184 4.65 3.84 8.42
C LYS A 184 3.76 2.92 7.59
N THR A 185 4.34 1.95 6.89
CA THR A 185 3.59 0.94 6.12
C THR A 185 2.84 -0.03 7.01
N GLU A 186 3.50 -0.57 8.05
CA GLU A 186 2.85 -1.48 9.02
C GLU A 186 1.67 -0.76 9.70
N LYS A 187 1.84 0.49 10.12
CA LYS A 187 0.78 1.32 10.70
C LYS A 187 -0.32 1.68 9.70
N PHE A 188 0.01 1.96 8.45
CA PHE A 188 -0.98 2.18 7.40
C PHE A 188 -1.91 0.97 7.24
N MET A 189 -1.38 -0.25 7.29
CA MET A 189 -2.18 -1.47 7.14
C MET A 189 -3.22 -1.64 8.27
N GLU A 190 -2.95 -1.09 9.45
CA GLU A 190 -3.88 -1.11 10.59
C GLU A 190 -5.11 -0.23 10.35
N PHE A 191 -5.04 0.76 9.45
CA PHE A 191 -6.14 1.68 9.11
C PHE A 191 -7.45 0.93 8.88
N PHE A 192 -7.42 -0.12 8.05
CA PHE A 192 -8.62 -0.83 7.65
C PHE A 192 -9.27 -1.58 8.82
N SER A 193 -8.47 -2.03 9.80
CA SER A 193 -8.97 -2.73 10.98
C SER A 193 -9.81 -1.84 11.89
N ILE A 194 -9.62 -0.50 11.84
CA ILE A 194 -10.41 0.46 12.63
C ILE A 194 -11.89 0.49 12.20
N PHE A 195 -12.19 0.06 10.98
CA PHE A 195 -13.54 0.07 10.39
C PHE A 195 -14.25 -1.28 10.47
N TYR A 196 -13.60 -2.29 11.05
CA TYR A 196 -14.25 -3.55 11.37
C TYR A 196 -14.56 -3.52 12.86
N ASP A 197 -15.84 -3.40 13.21
CA ASP A 197 -16.31 -3.50 14.59
C ASP A 197 -15.74 -4.76 15.28
N GLU A 198 -15.33 -4.63 16.55
CA GLU A 198 -15.26 -5.76 17.48
C GLU A 198 -16.66 -6.29 17.83
#